data_AF-A0A821JG81-F1
#
_entry.id   AF-A0A821JG81-F1
#
_cell.length_a   1.000
_cell.length_b   1.000
_cell.length_c   1.000
_cell.angle_alpha   90.00
_cell.angle_beta   90.00
_cell.angle_gamma   90.00
#
_symmetry.space_group_name_H-M   'P 1'
#
loop_
_entity.id
_entity.type
_entity.pdbx_description
1 polymer ?
#
loop_
_entity_poly.entity_id
_entity_poly.type
_entity_poly.pdbx_seq_one_letter_code
_entity_poly.pdbx_strand_id
1 'polypeptide(L)'
;TFLESNEIHHLVVFISAKISDHHTLIQPSVLLFRILAKQSAISDDDCTTMIKSIFSDVYVQSLPQAHRYKVFVILLDFLLHHLGAVQQLGSDFVCNFIQSMDGERDPRNLVLCFQCVQYMTKYLDIEPYKEELFEVVACYFPMEYKP
;
A
#
# COMPACT_ATOMS: atom_id res chain seq x y z
N THR A 1 21.14 -9.01 -10.01
CA THR A 1 20.78 -9.26 -11.42
C THR A 1 19.56 -8.43 -11.71
N PHE A 2 19.54 -7.68 -12.81
CA PHE A 2 18.36 -6.91 -13.22
C PHE A 2 17.43 -7.83 -14.00
N LEU A 3 16.14 -7.82 -13.67
CA LEU A 3 15.10 -8.56 -14.41
C LEU A 3 14.66 -7.76 -15.64
N GLU A 4 14.33 -8.45 -16.73
CA GLU A 4 13.72 -7.83 -17.91
C GLU A 4 12.23 -7.54 -17.68
N SER A 5 11.66 -6.55 -18.39
CA SER A 5 10.25 -6.16 -18.21
C SER A 5 9.26 -7.32 -18.37
N ASN A 6 9.50 -8.23 -19.31
CA ASN A 6 8.63 -9.41 -19.50
C ASN A 6 8.69 -10.37 -18.30
N GLU A 7 9.88 -10.58 -17.72
CA GLU A 7 10.06 -11.43 -16.55
C GLU A 7 9.38 -10.81 -15.32
N ILE A 8 9.54 -9.50 -15.14
CA ILE A 8 8.86 -8.74 -14.09
C ILE A 8 7.35 -8.89 -14.21
N HIS A 9 6.79 -8.68 -15.41
CA HIS A 9 5.36 -8.81 -15.65
C HIS A 9 4.85 -10.21 -15.29
N HIS A 10 5.55 -11.26 -15.72
CA HIS A 10 5.16 -12.64 -15.42
C HIS A 10 5.20 -12.94 -13.92
N LEU A 11 6.20 -12.41 -13.21
CA LEU A 11 6.31 -12.54 -11.75
C LEU A 11 5.19 -11.78 -11.04
N VAL A 12 4.87 -10.55 -11.46
CA VAL A 12 3.77 -9.77 -10.88
C VAL A 12 2.46 -10.53 -11.03
N VAL A 13 2.12 -10.98 -12.24
CA VAL A 13 0.89 -11.75 -12.50
C VAL A 13 0.85 -13.03 -11.66
N PHE A 14 1.96 -13.77 -11.60
CA PHE A 14 2.04 -15.00 -10.82
C PHE A 14 1.86 -14.75 -9.31
N ILE A 15 2.55 -13.75 -8.75
CA ILE A 15 2.49 -13.44 -7.31
C ILE A 15 1.10 -12.91 -6.94
N SER A 16 0.49 -12.07 -7.77
CA SER A 16 -0.88 -11.58 -7.58
C SER A 16 -1.90 -12.73 -7.58
N ALA A 17 -1.73 -13.74 -8.43
CA ALA A 17 -2.59 -14.92 -8.39
C ALA A 17 -2.35 -15.81 -7.15
N LYS A 18 -1.17 -15.73 -6.53
CA LYS A 18 -0.82 -16.55 -5.36
C LYS A 18 -1.25 -15.95 -4.04
N ILE A 19 -1.24 -14.61 -3.92
CA ILE A 19 -1.66 -13.93 -2.70
C ILE A 19 -3.17 -14.11 -2.44
N SER A 20 -3.98 -14.19 -3.50
CA SER A 20 -5.42 -14.48 -3.40
C SER A 20 -5.73 -15.92 -2.96
N ASP A 21 -4.86 -16.88 -3.29
CA ASP A 21 -5.10 -18.31 -3.03
C ASP A 21 -4.91 -18.69 -1.55
N HIS A 22 -3.91 -18.12 -0.89
CA HIS A 22 -3.44 -18.59 0.43
C HIS A 22 -2.93 -17.46 1.32
N HIS A 23 -3.57 -17.26 2.47
CA HIS A 23 -3.18 -16.24 3.46
C HIS A 23 -1.72 -16.34 3.95
N THR A 24 -1.13 -17.54 3.96
CA THR A 24 0.28 -17.72 4.35
C THR A 24 1.26 -17.11 3.34
N LEU A 25 0.82 -16.87 2.10
CA LEU A 25 1.62 -16.29 1.04
C LEU A 25 1.58 -14.75 1.02
N ILE A 26 0.70 -14.11 1.79
CA ILE A 26 0.62 -12.64 1.87
C ILE A 26 1.98 -12.01 2.17
N GLN A 27 2.69 -12.52 3.18
CA GLN A 27 3.96 -11.91 3.60
C GLN A 27 5.10 -12.10 2.59
N PRO A 28 5.33 -13.31 2.07
CA PRO A 28 6.24 -13.50 0.94
C PRO A 28 5.88 -12.61 -0.27
N SER A 29 4.60 -12.52 -0.63
CA SER A 29 4.14 -11.74 -1.79
C SER A 29 4.40 -10.24 -1.61
N VAL A 30 4.05 -9.66 -0.46
CA VAL A 30 4.34 -8.24 -0.16
C VAL A 30 5.85 -7.95 -0.20
N LEU A 31 6.68 -8.87 0.29
CA LEU A 31 8.13 -8.73 0.22
C LEU A 31 8.63 -8.77 -1.24
N LEU A 32 8.14 -9.72 -2.04
CA LEU A 32 8.52 -9.85 -3.45
C LEU A 32 8.07 -8.65 -4.28
N PHE A 33 6.82 -8.17 -4.09
CA PHE A 33 6.34 -6.95 -4.74
C PHE A 33 7.24 -5.76 -4.43
N ARG A 34 7.70 -5.61 -3.19
CA ARG A 34 8.62 -4.51 -2.84
C ARG A 34 9.98 -4.63 -3.55
N ILE A 35 10.46 -5.84 -3.82
CA ILE A 35 11.69 -6.06 -4.59
C ILE A 35 11.46 -5.75 -6.07
N LEU A 36 10.31 -6.14 -6.62
CA LEU A 36 9.92 -5.88 -8.01
C LEU A 36 9.71 -4.38 -8.27
N ALA A 37 9.07 -3.67 -7.35
CA ALA A 37 8.88 -2.21 -7.42
C ALA A 37 10.20 -1.41 -7.42
N LYS A 38 11.34 -2.04 -7.12
CA LYS A 38 12.67 -1.41 -7.20
C LYS A 38 13.42 -1.71 -8.50
N GLN A 39 12.86 -2.55 -9.36
CA GLN A 39 13.48 -2.83 -10.66
C GLN A 39 13.31 -1.62 -11.57
N SER A 40 14.37 -1.22 -12.27
CA SER A 40 14.32 -0.08 -13.20
C SER A 40 13.43 -0.32 -14.42
N ALA A 41 13.09 -1.59 -14.70
CA ALA A 41 12.30 -2.02 -15.83
C ALA A 41 10.81 -2.28 -15.49
N ILE A 42 10.38 -1.99 -14.25
CA ILE A 42 8.98 -2.11 -13.80
C ILE A 42 8.11 -1.08 -14.55
N SER A 43 6.92 -1.51 -14.96
CA SER A 43 5.93 -0.63 -15.62
C SER A 43 4.89 -0.10 -14.62
N ASP A 44 4.25 1.02 -14.96
CA ASP A 44 3.15 1.57 -14.15
C ASP A 44 1.95 0.60 -14.10
N ASP A 45 1.70 -0.18 -15.16
CA ASP A 45 0.63 -1.19 -15.20
C ASP A 45 0.94 -2.36 -14.24
N ASP A 46 2.20 -2.77 -14.14
CA ASP A 46 2.63 -3.78 -13.17
C ASP A 46 2.50 -3.25 -11.74
N CYS A 47 2.91 -2.00 -11.49
CA CYS A 47 2.69 -1.34 -10.19
C CYS A 47 1.20 -1.27 -9.82
N THR A 48 0.36 -0.89 -10.78
CA THR A 48 -1.11 -0.85 -10.60
C THR A 48 -1.66 -2.23 -10.25
N THR A 49 -1.21 -3.28 -10.94
CA THR A 49 -1.56 -4.67 -10.65
C THR A 49 -1.16 -5.08 -9.23
N MET A 50 0.07 -4.76 -8.81
CA MET A 50 0.55 -5.06 -7.46
C MET A 50 -0.28 -4.35 -6.40
N ILE A 51 -0.56 -3.06 -6.58
CA ILE A 51 -1.37 -2.27 -5.64
C ILE A 51 -2.78 -2.84 -5.52
N LYS A 52 -3.44 -3.14 -6.64
CA LYS A 52 -4.79 -3.74 -6.65
C LYS A 52 -4.83 -5.08 -5.93
N SER A 53 -3.83 -5.92 -6.13
CA SER A 53 -3.74 -7.22 -5.45
C SER A 53 -3.52 -7.06 -3.95
N ILE A 54 -2.70 -6.09 -3.52
CA ILE A 54 -2.55 -5.79 -2.08
C ILE A 54 -3.90 -5.39 -1.49
N PHE A 55 -4.62 -4.44 -2.11
CA PHE A 55 -5.89 -3.97 -1.55
C PHE A 55 -7.01 -5.00 -1.59
N SER A 56 -7.03 -5.88 -2.59
CA SER A 56 -8.08 -6.89 -2.74
C SER A 56 -7.88 -8.08 -1.81
N ASP A 57 -6.63 -8.52 -1.63
CA ASP A 57 -6.33 -9.82 -1.01
C ASP A 57 -5.75 -9.70 0.41
N VAL A 58 -5.36 -8.49 0.84
CA VAL A 58 -4.71 -8.26 2.13
C VAL A 58 -5.62 -7.48 3.08
N TYR A 59 -6.25 -8.20 4.02
CA TYR A 59 -6.93 -7.54 5.13
C TYR A 59 -5.91 -7.08 6.19
N VAL A 60 -5.40 -5.86 6.03
CA VAL A 60 -4.27 -5.30 6.80
C VAL A 60 -4.44 -5.46 8.31
N GLN A 61 -5.60 -5.14 8.86
CA GLN A 61 -5.81 -5.17 10.32
C GLN A 61 -5.79 -6.56 10.95
N SER A 62 -5.95 -7.63 10.16
CA SER A 62 -5.78 -9.00 10.65
C SER A 62 -4.31 -9.42 10.78
N LEU A 63 -3.38 -8.65 10.20
CA LEU A 63 -1.97 -9.01 10.20
C LEU A 63 -1.31 -8.64 11.53
N PRO A 64 -0.26 -9.38 11.95
CA PRO A 64 0.65 -8.95 13.00
C PRO A 64 1.24 -7.57 12.72
N GLN A 65 1.59 -6.82 13.77
CA GLN A 65 2.10 -5.45 13.66
C GLN A 65 3.24 -5.29 12.64
N ALA A 66 4.25 -6.17 12.69
CA ALA A 66 5.42 -6.11 11.80
C ALA A 66 5.07 -6.38 10.33
N HIS A 67 3.93 -7.04 10.08
CA HIS A 67 3.42 -7.33 8.74
C HIS A 67 2.61 -6.15 8.20
N ARG A 68 1.79 -5.51 9.04
CA ARG A 68 1.13 -4.23 8.69
C ARG A 68 2.15 -3.16 8.33
N TYR A 69 3.24 -3.07 9.11
CA TYR A 69 4.36 -2.18 8.80
C TYR A 69 4.87 -2.34 7.36
N LYS A 70 5.09 -3.60 6.91
CA LYS A 70 5.57 -3.88 5.56
C LYS A 70 4.59 -3.47 4.48
N VAL A 71 3.29 -3.62 4.73
CA VAL A 71 2.23 -3.15 3.81
C VAL A 71 2.28 -1.64 3.69
N PHE A 72 2.31 -0.90 4.80
CA PHE A 72 2.40 0.57 4.74
C PHE A 72 3.70 1.06 4.11
N VAL A 73 4.82 0.38 4.33
CA VAL A 73 6.08 0.71 3.65
C VAL A 73 5.96 0.58 2.13
N ILE A 74 5.40 -0.53 1.61
CA ILE A 74 5.29 -0.68 0.15
C ILE A 74 4.28 0.31 -0.46
N LEU A 75 3.17 0.61 0.24
CA LEU A 75 2.21 1.63 -0.19
C LEU A 75 2.85 3.02 -0.25
N LEU A 76 3.70 3.35 0.74
CA LEU A 76 4.49 4.58 0.71
C LEU A 76 5.52 4.57 -0.42
N ASP A 77 6.23 3.46 -0.63
CA ASP A 77 7.19 3.31 -1.74
C ASP A 77 6.49 3.57 -3.10
N PHE A 78 5.23 3.12 -3.30
CA PHE A 78 4.45 3.42 -4.50
C PHE A 78 4.11 4.91 -4.64
N LEU A 79 3.66 5.57 -3.56
CA LEU A 79 3.39 7.02 -3.56
C LEU A 79 4.65 7.85 -3.87
N LEU A 80 5.81 7.40 -3.41
CA LEU A 80 7.09 8.10 -3.56
C LEU A 80 7.74 7.90 -4.93
N HIS A 81 7.65 6.69 -5.48
CA HIS A 81 8.46 6.26 -6.62
C HIS A 81 7.67 5.86 -7.86
N HIS A 82 6.37 5.60 -7.71
CA HIS A 82 5.49 5.10 -8.76
C HIS A 82 4.19 5.92 -8.82
N LEU A 83 4.32 7.25 -8.74
CA LEU A 83 3.17 8.15 -8.65
C LEU A 83 2.23 8.04 -9.87
N GLY A 84 2.77 7.75 -11.07
CA GLY A 84 1.97 7.53 -12.27
C GLY A 84 0.95 6.40 -12.10
N ALA A 85 1.40 5.24 -11.64
CA ALA A 85 0.54 4.11 -11.29
C ALA A 85 -0.50 4.45 -10.20
N VAL A 86 -0.09 5.19 -9.17
CA VAL A 86 -1.02 5.60 -8.10
C VAL A 86 -2.08 6.59 -8.62
N GLN A 87 -1.71 7.54 -9.47
CA GLN A 87 -2.65 8.49 -10.08
C GLN A 87 -3.60 7.82 -11.06
N GLN A 88 -3.15 6.77 -11.76
CA GLN A 88 -4.01 5.93 -12.62
C GLN A 88 -5.12 5.23 -11.82
N LEU A 89 -4.87 4.89 -10.55
CA LEU A 89 -5.87 4.34 -9.64
C LEU A 89 -6.80 5.42 -9.05
N GLY A 90 -6.27 6.62 -8.78
CA GLY A 90 -7.03 7.76 -8.28
C GLY A 90 -7.86 7.44 -7.03
N SER A 91 -9.17 7.64 -7.12
CA SER A 91 -10.14 7.41 -6.04
C SER A 91 -10.09 6.00 -5.46
N ASP A 92 -9.82 4.98 -6.27
CA ASP A 92 -9.73 3.60 -5.80
C ASP A 92 -8.55 3.44 -4.83
N PHE A 93 -7.42 4.10 -5.10
CA PHE A 93 -6.29 4.09 -4.17
C PHE A 93 -6.67 4.77 -2.85
N VAL A 94 -7.33 5.94 -2.93
CA VAL A 94 -7.71 6.72 -1.74
C VAL A 94 -8.64 5.92 -0.83
N CYS A 95 -9.73 5.39 -1.39
CA CYS A 95 -10.72 4.62 -0.64
C CYS A 95 -10.10 3.37 0.03
N ASN A 96 -9.34 2.58 -0.74
CA ASN A 96 -8.73 1.36 -0.21
C ASN A 96 -7.62 1.65 0.82
N PHE A 97 -6.89 2.77 0.67
CA PHE A 97 -5.91 3.18 1.65
C PHE A 97 -6.57 3.58 2.98
N ILE A 98 -7.66 4.36 2.94
CA ILE A 98 -8.42 4.72 4.15
C ILE A 98 -8.87 3.47 4.90
N GLN A 99 -9.45 2.49 4.18
CA GLN A 99 -9.85 1.20 4.76
C GLN A 99 -8.67 0.41 5.33
N SER A 100 -7.52 0.46 4.67
CA SER A 100 -6.31 -0.24 5.12
C SER A 100 -5.75 0.33 6.41
N MET A 101 -5.80 1.66 6.59
CA MET A 101 -5.27 2.33 7.79
C MET A 101 -6.25 2.40 8.95
N ASP A 102 -7.56 2.26 8.69
CA ASP A 102 -8.58 2.27 9.73
C ASP A 102 -8.30 1.19 10.80
N GLY A 103 -8.33 1.60 12.06
CA GLY A 103 -8.04 0.74 13.21
C GLY A 103 -6.55 0.47 13.50
N GLU A 104 -5.59 1.07 12.79
CA GLU A 104 -4.17 0.95 13.14
C GLU A 104 -3.87 1.63 14.49
N ARG A 105 -3.07 1.00 15.34
CA ARG A 105 -2.77 1.50 16.69
C ARG A 105 -1.28 1.59 17.00
N ASP A 106 -0.44 0.91 16.22
CA ASP A 106 1.00 0.92 16.46
C ASP A 106 1.62 2.24 15.99
N PRO A 107 2.31 3.00 16.85
CA PRO A 107 2.89 4.29 16.47
C PRO A 107 3.85 4.22 15.28
N ARG A 108 4.59 3.11 15.11
CA ARG A 108 5.54 2.96 13.99
C ARG A 108 4.81 2.82 12.66
N ASN A 109 3.63 2.19 12.69
CA ASN A 109 2.78 2.06 11.52
C ASN A 109 2.04 3.38 11.25
N LEU A 110 1.52 4.04 12.29
CA LEU A 110 0.84 5.33 12.16
C LEU A 110 1.71 6.42 11.53
N VAL A 111 3.01 6.45 11.83
CA VAL A 111 3.95 7.36 11.16
C VAL A 111 3.94 7.16 9.64
N LEU A 112 3.96 5.91 9.17
CA LEU A 112 3.87 5.61 7.74
C LEU A 112 2.50 5.96 7.18
N CYS A 113 1.41 5.67 7.90
CA CYS A 113 0.06 6.03 7.47
C CYS A 113 -0.07 7.53 7.26
N PHE A 114 0.40 8.35 8.20
CA PHE A 114 0.34 9.81 8.08
C PHE A 114 1.23 10.33 6.96
N GLN A 115 2.39 9.72 6.71
CA GLN A 115 3.19 10.04 5.53
C GLN A 115 2.41 9.75 4.24
N CYS A 116 1.77 8.58 4.12
CA CYS A 116 0.93 8.29 2.96
C CYS A 116 -0.20 9.31 2.81
N VAL A 117 -0.92 9.66 3.89
CA VAL A 117 -1.97 10.68 3.87
C VAL A 117 -1.44 12.03 3.36
N GLN A 118 -0.28 12.47 3.83
CA GLN A 118 0.35 13.71 3.37
C GLN A 118 0.69 13.70 1.86
N TYR A 119 1.14 12.55 1.34
CA TYR A 119 1.40 12.41 -0.09
C TYR A 119 0.09 12.36 -0.90
N MET A 120 -0.90 11.62 -0.43
CA MET A 120 -2.21 11.51 -1.08
C MET A 120 -2.89 12.88 -1.18
N THR A 121 -2.92 13.66 -0.09
CA THR A 121 -3.54 15.01 -0.09
C THR A 121 -2.84 15.99 -1.02
N LYS A 122 -1.56 15.75 -1.35
CA LYS A 122 -0.77 16.58 -2.25
C LYS A 122 -0.92 16.20 -3.73
N TYR A 123 -1.08 14.91 -4.02
CA TYR A 123 -0.94 14.39 -5.39
C TYR A 123 -2.18 13.70 -5.96
N LEU A 124 -3.20 13.43 -5.13
CA LEU A 124 -4.46 12.78 -5.53
C LEU A 124 -5.65 13.70 -5.22
N ASP A 125 -6.77 13.46 -5.91
CA ASP A 125 -8.05 14.06 -5.55
C ASP A 125 -8.68 13.32 -4.37
N ILE A 126 -8.59 13.92 -3.19
CA ILE A 126 -9.16 13.37 -1.95
C ILE A 126 -10.52 14.00 -1.60
N GLU A 127 -10.99 15.00 -2.35
CA GLU A 127 -12.20 15.76 -2.02
C GLU A 127 -13.43 14.85 -1.82
N PRO A 128 -13.65 13.79 -2.62
CA PRO A 128 -14.77 12.89 -2.42
C PRO A 128 -14.72 12.07 -1.13
N TYR A 129 -13.54 11.93 -0.50
CA TYR A 129 -13.29 11.08 0.67
C TYR A 129 -12.80 11.86 1.89
N LYS A 130 -12.92 13.19 1.87
CA LYS A 130 -12.34 14.07 2.89
C LYS A 130 -12.91 13.80 4.29
N GLU A 131 -14.19 13.42 4.37
CA GLU A 131 -14.88 13.18 5.64
C GLU A 131 -14.41 11.84 6.23
N GLU A 132 -14.38 10.78 5.43
CA GLU A 132 -13.89 9.46 5.81
C GLU A 132 -12.41 9.50 6.20
N LEU A 133 -11.59 10.21 5.43
CA LEU A 133 -10.18 10.42 5.74
C LEU A 133 -10.01 11.19 7.06
N PHE A 134 -10.84 12.22 7.28
CA PHE A 134 -10.82 12.98 8.53
C PHE A 134 -11.23 12.12 9.72
N GLU A 135 -12.28 11.33 9.63
CA GLU A 135 -12.75 10.44 10.70
C GLU A 135 -11.65 9.46 11.15
N VAL A 136 -10.99 8.81 10.17
CA VAL A 136 -9.94 7.84 10.46
C VAL A 136 -8.69 8.52 11.05
N VAL A 137 -8.34 9.73 10.60
CA VAL A 137 -7.16 10.44 11.11
C VAL A 137 -7.42 11.14 12.46
N ALA A 138 -8.62 11.68 12.68
CA ALA A 138 -8.94 12.49 13.86
C ALA A 138 -8.96 11.68 15.15
N CYS A 139 -9.27 10.38 15.08
CA CYS A 139 -9.31 9.49 16.24
C CYS A 139 -7.95 9.34 16.96
N TYR A 140 -6.85 9.75 16.32
CA TYR A 140 -5.52 9.76 16.91
C TYR A 140 -5.22 11.05 17.68
N PHE A 141 -6.13 12.02 17.80
CA PHE A 141 -5.89 13.23 18.58
C PHE A 141 -6.55 13.20 19.98
N PRO A 142 -5.87 13.63 21.06
CA PRO A 142 -4.43 13.90 21.17
C PRO A 142 -3.63 12.60 21.36
N MET A 143 -2.64 12.33 20.51
CA MET A 143 -1.77 11.16 20.68
C MET A 143 -0.90 11.34 21.94
N GLU A 144 -1.31 10.71 23.04
CA GLU A 144 -0.46 10.50 24.21
C GLU A 144 0.36 9.22 24.01
N TYR A 145 1.62 9.36 23.56
CA TYR A 145 2.57 8.24 23.56
C TYR A 145 3.29 8.17 24.91
N LYS A 146 3.25 7.01 25.58
CA LYS A 146 4.11 6.69 26.73
C LYS A 146 5.15 5.65 26.27
N PRO A 147 6.45 5.98 26.29
CA PRO A 147 7.54 5.11 25.82
C PRO A 147 7.73 3.84 26.66
#